data_AF-A0A447P543-F1
#
_entry.id   AF-A0A447P543-F1
#
_cell.length_a   1.000
_cell.length_b   1.000
_cell.length_c   1.000
_cell.angle_alpha   90.00
_cell.angle_beta   90.00
_cell.angle_gamma   90.00
#
_symmetry.space_group_name_H-M   'P 1'
#
loop_
_entity.id
_entity.type
_entity.pdbx_description
1 polymer ?
#
loop_
_entity_poly.entity_id
_entity_poly.type
_entity_poly.pdbx_seq_one_letter_code
_entity_poly.pdbx_strand_id
1 'polypeptide(L)'
;MALNVNHVDVNFFRVKPGSLASFVSQWEYRSSLSNWESDNLLKMADLVYTGRFDLNPARNTREKLLLPLSDIKPLQQAGVYVAVMNQAGHYNYSNAATLFTLSDIGVSAHRYHNRLDIFTQSLENGAAQSGIEIVLLNDKGQTLAQATSDAQGHVQLEADKAAALLLARKEEQTTLLDLTLPALDLSEFNVAGAPGYSKQFFMFGRAISTDRAKRLSSTDYCAIATVKRCPINPLSWKW
;
A
#
# COMPACT_ATOMS: atom_id res chain seq x y z
N MET A 1 22.49 -2.41 -2.60
CA MET A 1 23.49 -2.82 -3.60
C MET A 1 24.84 -2.30 -3.15
N ALA A 2 25.87 -3.14 -3.10
CA ALA A 2 27.21 -2.74 -2.67
C ALA A 2 28.18 -2.80 -3.86
N LEU A 3 29.13 -1.87 -3.91
CA LEU A 3 30.25 -1.84 -4.87
C LEU A 3 31.48 -1.36 -4.11
N ASN A 4 32.52 -2.18 -4.02
CA ASN A 4 33.80 -1.83 -3.37
C ASN A 4 33.66 -1.35 -1.91
N VAL A 5 32.66 -1.84 -1.17
CA VAL A 5 32.47 -1.56 0.26
C VAL A 5 32.58 -2.89 1.02
N ASN A 6 33.61 -3.00 1.88
CA ASN A 6 33.90 -4.24 2.60
C ASN A 6 33.04 -4.42 3.86
N HIS A 7 32.68 -3.31 4.52
CA HIS A 7 31.94 -3.30 5.77
C HIS A 7 30.85 -2.23 5.73
N VAL A 8 29.70 -2.52 6.31
CA VAL A 8 28.63 -1.56 6.52
C VAL A 8 28.16 -1.62 7.97
N ASP A 9 28.01 -0.45 8.58
CA ASP A 9 27.43 -0.33 9.91
C ASP A 9 25.93 -0.10 9.74
N VAL A 10 25.10 -0.98 10.30
CA VAL A 10 23.64 -0.91 10.16
C VAL A 10 23.01 -0.69 11.53
N ASN A 11 22.25 0.38 11.64
CA ASN A 11 21.45 0.71 12.81
C ASN A 11 20.00 0.36 12.54
N PHE A 12 19.41 -0.45 13.43
CA PHE A 12 18.01 -0.83 13.37
C PHE A 12 17.24 -0.06 14.43
N PHE A 13 16.20 0.64 14.00
CA PHE A 13 15.30 1.39 14.84
C PHE A 13 13.90 0.77 14.78
N ARG A 14 13.23 0.61 15.92
CA ARG A 14 11.82 0.20 16.00
C ARG A 14 10.97 1.46 16.17
N VAL A 15 10.01 1.67 15.28
CA VAL A 15 9.13 2.85 15.34
C VAL A 15 8.14 2.71 16.50
N LYS A 16 7.94 3.79 17.26
CA LYS A 16 6.98 3.81 18.37
C LYS A 16 5.55 3.67 17.84
N PRO A 17 4.71 2.76 18.40
CA PRO A 17 3.35 2.56 17.91
C PRO A 17 2.48 3.82 17.89
N GLY A 18 2.66 4.72 18.87
CA GLY A 18 1.92 5.98 18.97
C GLY A 18 2.36 7.05 17.97
N SER A 19 3.57 6.96 17.42
CA SER A 19 4.09 7.90 16.42
C SER A 19 4.13 7.31 15.02
N LEU A 20 3.65 6.07 14.84
CA LEU A 20 3.79 5.34 13.59
C LEU A 20 3.05 5.99 12.42
N ALA A 21 1.83 6.48 12.63
CA ALA A 21 1.07 7.18 11.60
C ALA A 21 1.82 8.42 11.09
N SER A 22 2.31 9.25 12.01
CA SER A 22 3.11 10.44 11.69
C SER A 22 4.47 10.10 11.07
N PHE A 23 5.10 9.01 11.51
CA PHE A 23 6.36 8.54 10.98
C PHE A 23 6.22 8.12 9.52
N VAL A 24 5.20 7.32 9.19
CA VAL A 24 4.99 6.81 7.83
C VAL A 24 4.59 7.94 6.88
N SER A 25 3.73 8.86 7.33
CA SER A 25 3.40 10.08 6.59
C SER A 25 4.64 10.93 6.27
N GLN A 26 5.61 11.03 7.17
CA GLN A 26 6.87 11.74 6.90
C GLN A 26 7.86 10.93 6.07
N TRP A 27 7.75 9.60 6.08
CA TRP A 27 8.66 8.70 5.40
C TRP A 27 8.47 8.73 3.88
N GLU A 28 7.23 8.89 3.36
CA GLU A 28 6.84 9.13 1.95
C GLU A 28 7.92 8.68 0.92
N TYR A 29 8.23 7.37 0.92
CA TYR A 29 9.16 6.70 -0.01
C TYR A 29 10.56 7.31 -0.17
N ARG A 30 11.08 7.93 0.89
CA ARG A 30 12.48 8.36 0.91
C ARG A 30 13.38 7.13 0.89
N SER A 31 14.14 6.98 -0.19
CA SER A 31 15.16 5.92 -0.35
C SER A 31 16.47 6.25 0.36
N SER A 32 16.60 7.48 0.89
CA SER A 32 17.76 7.96 1.63
C SER A 32 17.34 8.98 2.68
N LEU A 33 17.91 8.87 3.88
CA LEU A 33 17.72 9.85 4.96
C LEU A 33 18.84 10.90 4.89
N SER A 34 18.45 12.18 4.80
CA SER A 34 19.38 13.32 4.98
C SER A 34 19.67 13.51 6.47
N ASN A 35 20.92 13.83 6.83
CA ASN A 35 21.36 13.91 8.24
C ASN A 35 20.50 14.83 9.14
N TRP A 36 19.93 15.92 8.60
CA TRP A 36 19.12 16.87 9.36
C TRP A 36 17.67 16.42 9.62
N GLU A 37 17.13 15.52 8.80
CA GLU A 37 15.76 14.97 8.93
C GLU A 37 15.75 13.72 9.80
N SER A 38 16.89 13.00 9.81
CA SER A 38 17.16 11.87 10.70
C SER A 38 16.90 12.24 12.15
N ASP A 39 17.31 13.41 12.64
CA ASP A 39 17.15 13.75 14.07
C ASP A 39 15.70 13.84 14.53
N ASN A 40 14.75 14.20 13.66
CA ASN A 40 13.34 14.26 14.02
C ASN A 40 12.63 12.91 13.81
N LEU A 41 12.96 12.19 12.73
CA LEU A 41 12.42 10.85 12.48
C LEU A 41 12.92 9.84 13.52
N LEU A 42 14.19 9.91 13.90
CA LEU A 42 14.80 9.03 14.89
C LEU A 42 14.30 9.30 16.32
N LYS A 43 13.70 10.46 16.63
CA LYS A 43 13.03 10.66 17.94
C LYS A 43 11.76 9.81 18.08
N MET A 44 11.12 9.51 16.95
CA MET A 44 9.89 8.69 16.88
C MET A 44 10.19 7.18 16.83
N ALA A 45 11.47 6.78 16.82
CA ALA A 45 11.89 5.39 16.82
C ALA A 45 12.93 5.16 17.93
N ASP A 46 13.03 3.94 18.43
CA ASP A 46 14.03 3.57 19.42
C ASP A 46 15.08 2.67 18.76
N LEU A 47 16.35 2.95 19.02
CA LEU A 47 17.45 2.11 18.54
C LEU A 47 17.39 0.76 19.26
N VAL A 48 17.15 -0.32 18.50
CA VAL A 48 17.03 -1.69 19.05
C VAL A 48 18.30 -2.51 18.85
N TYR A 49 19.04 -2.26 17.78
CA TYR A 49 20.26 -3.00 17.47
C TYR A 49 21.18 -2.17 16.58
N THR A 50 22.48 -2.31 16.80
CA THR A 50 23.53 -1.78 15.92
C THR A 50 24.53 -2.90 15.67
N GLY A 51 24.91 -3.08 14.41
CA GLY A 51 25.81 -4.15 14.01
C GLY A 51 26.60 -3.80 12.76
N ARG A 52 27.84 -4.28 12.71
CA ARG A 52 28.68 -4.22 11.52
C ARG A 52 28.51 -5.51 10.73
N PHE A 53 28.22 -5.37 9.44
CA PHE A 53 28.09 -6.49 8.51
C PHE A 53 29.23 -6.47 7.49
N ASP A 54 29.85 -7.62 7.33
CA ASP A 54 30.89 -7.85 6.33
C ASP A 54 30.24 -8.21 4.99
N LEU A 55 30.53 -7.42 3.95
CA LEU A 55 29.91 -7.56 2.64
C LEU A 55 30.83 -8.26 1.62
N ASN A 56 32.16 -8.19 1.81
CA ASN A 56 33.19 -8.78 0.95
C ASN A 56 32.83 -8.95 -0.55
N PRO A 57 32.43 -7.87 -1.27
CA PRO A 57 31.98 -7.97 -2.65
C PRO A 57 33.16 -8.20 -3.61
N ALA A 58 32.91 -8.85 -4.76
CA ALA A 58 33.93 -8.95 -5.80
C ALA A 58 34.35 -7.55 -6.30
N ARG A 59 35.66 -7.37 -6.51
CA ARG A 59 36.24 -6.08 -6.89
C ARG A 59 35.62 -5.56 -8.19
N ASN A 60 35.13 -4.33 -8.17
CA ASN A 60 34.45 -3.65 -9.29
C ASN A 60 33.18 -4.35 -9.80
N THR A 61 32.57 -5.23 -9.00
CA THR A 61 31.29 -5.86 -9.31
C THR A 61 30.22 -5.38 -8.35
N ARG A 62 29.07 -4.98 -8.90
CA ARG A 62 27.92 -4.59 -8.08
C ARG A 62 27.10 -5.82 -7.73
N GLU A 63 27.05 -6.16 -6.45
CA GLU A 63 26.33 -7.34 -5.97
C GLU A 63 25.17 -6.98 -5.04
N LYS A 64 24.16 -7.85 -5.05
CA LYS A 64 23.03 -7.80 -4.12
C LYS A 64 23.29 -8.87 -3.05
N LEU A 65 23.72 -8.41 -1.88
CA LEU A 65 23.99 -9.25 -0.72
C LEU A 65 22.79 -9.25 0.22
N LEU A 66 22.56 -10.39 0.88
CA LEU A 66 21.51 -10.55 1.88
C LEU A 66 22.13 -10.42 3.27
N LEU A 67 21.55 -9.57 4.11
CA LEU A 67 21.97 -9.40 5.50
C LEU A 67 21.28 -10.47 6.36
N PRO A 68 22.03 -11.25 7.18
CA PRO A 68 21.42 -12.22 8.08
C PRO A 68 20.75 -11.47 9.25
N LEU A 69 19.42 -11.47 9.28
CA LEU A 69 18.63 -10.84 10.35
C LEU A 69 18.13 -11.84 11.40
N SER A 70 18.19 -13.14 11.09
CA SER A 70 17.59 -14.21 11.89
C SER A 70 18.16 -14.31 13.31
N ASP A 71 19.45 -14.00 13.49
CA ASP A 71 20.14 -14.12 14.78
C ASP A 71 19.87 -12.94 15.73
N ILE A 72 19.23 -11.88 15.22
CA ILE A 72 19.02 -10.63 15.96
C ILE A 72 17.69 -10.73 16.72
N LYS A 73 17.74 -11.16 17.99
CA LYS A 73 16.56 -11.33 18.86
C LYS A 73 15.60 -10.12 18.85
N PRO A 74 16.08 -8.86 18.93
CA PRO A 74 15.17 -7.71 18.89
C PRO A 74 14.36 -7.57 17.59
N LEU A 75 14.87 -8.07 16.46
CA LEU A 75 14.19 -8.00 15.16
C LEU A 75 13.18 -9.13 14.93
N GLN A 76 13.07 -10.08 15.86
CA GLN A 76 12.05 -11.13 15.82
C GLN A 76 10.71 -10.67 16.41
N GLN A 77 10.69 -9.52 17.09
CA GLN A 77 9.46 -8.94 17.62
C GLN A 77 8.66 -8.29 16.50
N ALA A 78 7.33 -8.41 16.54
CA ALA A 78 6.49 -7.78 15.54
C ALA A 78 6.55 -6.25 15.64
N GLY A 79 6.53 -5.58 14.48
CA GLY A 79 6.59 -4.12 14.42
C GLY A 79 7.16 -3.57 13.13
N VAL A 80 7.21 -2.25 13.06
CA VAL A 80 7.79 -1.50 11.94
C VAL A 80 9.20 -1.08 12.30
N TYR A 81 10.15 -1.43 11.43
CA TYR A 81 11.57 -1.21 11.62
C TYR A 81 12.17 -0.38 10.50
N VAL A 82 13.16 0.41 10.85
CA VAL A 82 13.97 1.20 9.93
C VAL A 82 15.41 0.73 10.06
N ALA A 83 16.00 0.25 8.97
CA ALA A 83 17.43 -0.02 8.90
C ALA A 83 18.13 1.15 8.22
N VAL A 84 19.04 1.81 8.93
CA VAL A 84 19.90 2.89 8.43
C VAL A 84 21.31 2.35 8.25
N MET A 85 21.79 2.36 7.01
CA MET A 85 23.11 1.88 6.63
C MET A 85 24.09 3.05 6.54
N ASN A 86 25.17 2.97 7.33
CA ASN A 86 26.27 3.91 7.35
C ASN A 86 27.52 3.23 6.78
N GLN A 87 28.20 3.91 5.85
CA GLN A 87 29.48 3.42 5.32
C GLN A 87 30.59 3.77 6.31
N ALA A 88 31.32 2.76 6.78
CA ALA A 88 32.44 2.96 7.68
C ALA A 88 33.54 3.80 6.99
N GLY A 89 33.97 4.88 7.64
CA GLY A 89 35.07 5.74 7.16
C GLY A 89 34.67 6.85 6.18
N HIS A 90 33.40 6.93 5.76
CA HIS A 90 32.91 8.00 4.89
C HIS A 90 31.70 8.70 5.52
N TYR A 91 31.88 9.99 5.87
CA TYR A 91 30.77 10.86 6.25
C TYR A 91 30.01 11.31 5.01
N ASN A 92 29.04 10.50 4.58
CA ASN A 92 28.12 10.91 3.52
C ASN A 92 27.01 11.80 4.09
N TYR A 93 26.56 12.77 3.30
CA TYR A 93 25.45 13.67 3.68
C TYR A 93 24.07 12.98 3.67
N SER A 94 23.98 11.81 3.04
CA SER A 94 22.78 10.98 2.98
C SER A 94 23.14 9.52 3.27
N ASN A 95 22.43 8.91 4.21
CA ASN A 95 22.56 7.48 4.51
C ASN A 95 21.43 6.70 3.85
N ALA A 96 21.74 5.51 3.33
CA ALA A 96 20.73 4.63 2.76
C ALA A 96 19.87 4.09 3.91
N ALA A 97 18.55 4.26 3.79
CA ALA A 97 17.64 3.82 4.83
C ALA A 97 16.48 3.04 4.20
N THR A 98 16.08 1.95 4.84
CA THR A 98 14.99 1.11 4.37
C THR A 98 14.01 0.84 5.49
N LEU A 99 12.73 0.97 5.18
CA LEU A 99 11.62 0.61 6.05
C LEU A 99 11.24 -0.85 5.77
N PHE A 100 11.01 -1.63 6.81
CA PHE A 100 10.44 -2.97 6.70
C PHE A 100 9.54 -3.26 7.89
N THR A 101 8.57 -4.15 7.69
CA THR A 101 7.58 -4.50 8.71
C THR A 101 7.64 -6.00 8.96
N LEU A 102 7.65 -6.38 10.23
CA LEU A 102 7.59 -7.76 10.67
C LEU A 102 6.23 -8.00 11.35
N SER A 103 5.35 -8.75 10.70
CA SER A 103 3.98 -8.98 11.16
C SER A 103 3.45 -10.25 10.49
N ASP A 104 2.57 -10.98 11.18
CA ASP A 104 1.79 -12.08 10.57
C ASP A 104 0.50 -11.57 9.91
N ILE A 105 0.13 -10.30 10.13
CA ILE A 105 -1.11 -9.75 9.57
C ILE A 105 -0.89 -9.42 8.10
N GLY A 106 -1.55 -10.16 7.22
CA GLY A 106 -1.75 -9.82 5.81
C GLY A 106 -3.01 -8.98 5.64
N VAL A 107 -2.92 -7.89 4.87
CA VAL A 107 -4.06 -7.02 4.56
C VAL A 107 -4.23 -6.91 3.06
N SER A 108 -5.45 -7.10 2.58
CA SER A 108 -5.84 -6.75 1.21
C SER A 108 -6.99 -5.75 1.26
N ALA A 109 -6.97 -4.78 0.35
CA ALA A 109 -8.00 -3.75 0.27
C ALA A 109 -8.51 -3.63 -1.17
N HIS A 110 -9.84 -3.59 -1.30
CA HIS A 110 -10.53 -3.41 -2.57
C HIS A 110 -11.31 -2.10 -2.52
N ARG A 111 -10.88 -1.14 -3.35
CA ARG A 111 -11.51 0.17 -3.46
C ARG A 111 -12.60 0.15 -4.52
N TYR A 112 -13.81 0.50 -4.12
CA TYR A 112 -14.94 0.78 -4.99
C TYR A 112 -15.24 2.29 -4.98
N HIS A 113 -16.19 2.73 -5.81
CA HIS A 113 -16.54 4.16 -5.93
C HIS A 113 -16.93 4.82 -4.60
N ASN A 114 -17.68 4.11 -3.75
CA ASN A 114 -18.20 4.66 -2.49
C ASN A 114 -17.75 3.87 -1.25
N ARG A 115 -17.09 2.72 -1.41
CA ARG A 115 -16.72 1.85 -0.28
C ARG A 115 -15.33 1.26 -0.44
N LEU A 116 -14.71 0.95 0.67
CA LEU A 116 -13.43 0.27 0.79
C LEU A 116 -13.66 -1.02 1.56
N ASP A 117 -13.53 -2.15 0.88
CA ASP A 117 -13.63 -3.48 1.50
C ASP A 117 -12.21 -3.95 1.85
N ILE A 118 -11.98 -4.27 3.12
CA ILE A 118 -10.67 -4.64 3.66
C ILE A 118 -10.76 -6.04 4.23
N PHE A 119 -9.81 -6.89 3.89
CA PHE A 119 -9.72 -8.26 4.36
C PHE A 119 -8.40 -8.46 5.10
N THR A 120 -8.48 -9.09 6.27
CA THR A 120 -7.35 -9.40 7.12
C THR A 120 -7.17 -10.90 7.24
N GLN A 121 -5.97 -11.37 6.92
CA GLN A 121 -5.61 -12.79 6.88
C GLN A 121 -4.24 -13.01 7.54
N SER A 122 -3.99 -14.21 8.05
CA SER A 122 -2.66 -14.60 8.52
C SER A 122 -1.73 -14.85 7.33
N LEU A 123 -0.49 -14.39 7.41
CA LEU A 123 0.54 -14.68 6.40
C LEU A 123 1.09 -16.09 6.52
N GLU A 124 1.03 -16.70 7.71
CA GLU A 124 1.47 -18.07 7.93
C GLU A 124 0.54 -19.10 7.29
N ASN A 125 -0.79 -18.95 7.43
CA ASN A 125 -1.75 -19.96 7.01
C ASN A 125 -2.88 -19.47 6.09
N GLY A 126 -2.97 -18.17 5.79
CA GLY A 126 -4.00 -17.59 4.94
C GLY A 126 -5.40 -17.54 5.55
N ALA A 127 -5.57 -17.92 6.82
CA ALA A 127 -6.86 -17.89 7.49
C ALA A 127 -7.29 -16.46 7.82
N ALA A 128 -8.60 -16.20 7.73
CA ALA A 128 -9.18 -14.94 8.16
C ALA A 128 -8.88 -14.66 9.64
N GLN A 129 -8.46 -13.43 9.94
CA GLN A 129 -8.16 -13.00 11.30
C GLN A 129 -9.18 -11.97 11.78
N SER A 130 -9.84 -12.25 12.91
CA SER A 130 -10.79 -11.36 13.56
C SER A 130 -10.15 -10.50 14.64
N GLY A 131 -10.83 -9.40 15.00
CA GLY A 131 -10.40 -8.51 16.08
C GLY A 131 -9.19 -7.64 15.74
N ILE A 132 -8.88 -7.46 14.46
CA ILE A 132 -7.82 -6.57 14.00
C ILE A 132 -8.37 -5.16 13.90
N GLU A 133 -7.73 -4.21 14.57
CA GLU A 133 -8.02 -2.79 14.47
C GLU A 133 -7.49 -2.27 13.13
N ILE A 134 -8.40 -1.75 12.30
CA ILE A 134 -8.08 -1.10 11.04
C ILE A 134 -8.29 0.39 11.18
N VAL A 135 -7.23 1.15 10.90
CA VAL A 135 -7.21 2.61 10.94
C VAL A 135 -6.90 3.14 9.54
N LEU A 136 -7.83 3.91 9.00
CA LEU A 136 -7.66 4.61 7.73
C LEU A 136 -7.07 6.00 7.99
N LEU A 137 -5.94 6.29 7.35
CA LEU A 137 -5.18 7.52 7.54
C LEU A 137 -5.10 8.31 6.23
N ASN A 138 -5.04 9.64 6.35
CA ASN A 138 -4.69 10.51 5.23
C ASN A 138 -3.18 10.62 5.01
N ASP A 139 -2.80 11.38 3.98
CA ASP A 139 -1.41 11.74 3.65
C ASP A 139 -0.63 12.38 4.82
N LYS A 140 -1.32 13.07 5.72
CA LYS A 140 -0.77 13.71 6.93
C LYS A 140 -0.72 12.79 8.15
N GLY A 141 -1.12 11.52 8.03
CA GLY A 141 -1.18 10.58 9.15
C GLY A 141 -2.32 10.86 10.14
N GLN A 142 -3.36 11.60 9.74
CA GLN A 142 -4.55 11.81 10.55
C GLN A 142 -5.57 10.69 10.31
N THR A 143 -6.20 10.22 11.38
CA THR A 143 -7.25 9.20 11.32
C THR A 143 -8.53 9.74 10.69
N LEU A 144 -8.93 9.13 9.57
CA LEU A 144 -10.18 9.39 8.87
C LEU A 144 -11.30 8.49 9.37
N ALA A 145 -11.01 7.20 9.52
CA ALA A 145 -11.95 6.19 9.96
C ALA A 145 -11.22 5.08 10.71
N GLN A 146 -11.96 4.39 11.58
CA GLN A 146 -11.46 3.26 12.34
C GLN A 146 -12.57 2.21 12.48
N ALA A 147 -12.21 0.95 12.29
CA ALA A 147 -13.10 -0.19 12.47
C ALA A 147 -12.32 -1.43 12.91
N THR A 148 -13.03 -2.47 13.35
CA THR A 148 -12.42 -3.73 13.76
C THR A 148 -12.91 -4.86 12.86
N SER A 149 -12.01 -5.79 12.51
CA SER A 149 -12.36 -6.94 11.68
C SER A 149 -13.35 -7.90 12.34
N ASP A 150 -14.32 -8.36 11.56
CA ASP A 150 -15.33 -9.32 11.97
C ASP A 150 -14.79 -10.76 12.03
N ALA A 151 -15.66 -11.74 12.28
CA ALA A 151 -15.28 -13.16 12.38
C ALA A 151 -14.70 -13.73 11.06
N GLN A 152 -14.98 -13.09 9.93
CA GLN A 152 -14.51 -13.44 8.59
C GLN A 152 -13.28 -12.61 8.19
N GLY A 153 -12.76 -11.78 9.10
CA GLY A 153 -11.63 -10.90 8.82
C GLY A 153 -12.00 -9.78 7.83
N HIS A 154 -13.28 -9.44 7.70
CA HIS A 154 -13.75 -8.38 6.82
C HIS A 154 -14.00 -7.09 7.61
N VAL A 155 -13.65 -5.97 6.98
CA VAL A 155 -13.95 -4.62 7.43
C VAL A 155 -14.47 -3.83 6.24
N GLN A 156 -15.60 -3.16 6.41
CA GLN A 156 -16.13 -2.23 5.43
C GLN A 156 -16.00 -0.80 5.94
N LEU A 157 -15.32 0.05 5.17
CA LEU A 157 -15.21 1.49 5.41
C LEU A 157 -15.78 2.28 4.23
N GLU A 158 -16.17 3.52 4.47
CA GLU A 158 -16.52 4.46 3.39
C GLU A 158 -15.25 4.84 2.62
N ALA A 159 -15.34 4.89 1.29
CA ALA A 159 -14.19 5.28 0.47
C ALA A 159 -13.97 6.80 0.55
N ASP A 160 -12.89 7.22 1.20
CA ASP A 160 -12.43 8.61 1.15
C ASP A 160 -11.42 8.80 0.00
N LYS A 161 -11.44 9.97 -0.63
CA LYS A 161 -10.42 10.38 -1.61
C LYS A 161 -9.11 10.76 -0.94
N ALA A 162 -9.16 11.24 0.30
CA ALA A 162 -8.00 11.61 1.10
C ALA A 162 -7.31 10.40 1.75
N ALA A 163 -7.90 9.20 1.66
CA ALA A 163 -7.31 7.98 2.19
C ALA A 163 -6.02 7.64 1.44
N ALA A 164 -4.90 7.63 2.18
CA ALA A 164 -3.57 7.37 1.64
C ALA A 164 -2.97 6.10 2.26
N LEU A 165 -3.16 5.89 3.56
CA LEU A 165 -2.54 4.79 4.29
C LEU A 165 -3.60 4.02 5.08
N LEU A 166 -3.40 2.71 5.16
CA LEU A 166 -4.19 1.82 6.00
C LEU A 166 -3.24 1.12 6.98
N LEU A 167 -3.61 1.20 8.26
CA LEU A 167 -2.87 0.58 9.34
C LEU A 167 -3.72 -0.52 9.97
N ALA A 168 -3.19 -1.74 9.99
CA ALA A 168 -3.80 -2.87 10.66
C ALA A 168 -3.00 -3.21 11.91
N ARG A 169 -3.67 -3.28 13.06
CA ARG A 169 -3.04 -3.52 14.35
C ARG A 169 -3.76 -4.60 15.13
N LYS A 170 -2.97 -5.49 15.72
CA LYS A 170 -3.43 -6.44 16.73
C LYS A 170 -2.28 -6.69 17.69
N GLU A 171 -2.46 -6.31 18.95
CA GLU A 171 -1.42 -6.43 19.97
C GLU A 171 -0.12 -5.72 19.54
N GLU A 172 1.00 -6.45 19.42
CA GLU A 172 2.28 -5.92 18.92
C GLU A 172 2.43 -5.98 17.41
N GLN A 173 1.55 -6.69 16.71
CA GLN A 173 1.59 -6.81 15.26
C GLN A 173 1.01 -5.56 14.63
N THR A 174 1.75 -5.00 13.68
CA THR A 174 1.29 -3.88 12.88
C THR A 174 1.67 -4.11 11.44
N THR A 175 0.70 -3.95 10.54
CA THR A 175 0.90 -3.99 9.10
C THR A 175 0.47 -2.67 8.50
N LEU A 176 1.28 -2.18 7.58
CA LEU A 176 1.00 -0.99 6.81
C LEU A 176 0.65 -1.39 5.37
N LEU A 177 -0.41 -0.81 4.85
CA LEU A 177 -0.76 -0.87 3.44
C LEU A 177 -0.90 0.55 2.89
N ASP A 178 -0.19 0.83 1.80
CA ASP A 178 -0.31 2.10 1.09
C ASP A 178 -1.36 1.98 -0.02
N LEU A 179 -2.33 2.89 0.00
CA LEU A 179 -3.44 2.96 -0.96
C LEU A 179 -3.15 3.92 -2.14
N THR A 180 -2.06 4.68 -2.08
CA THR A 180 -1.58 5.56 -3.15
C THR A 180 -0.75 4.82 -4.20
N LEU A 181 -0.15 3.68 -3.82
CA LEU A 181 0.52 2.80 -4.76
C LEU A 181 -0.45 2.31 -5.83
N PRO A 182 0.01 2.12 -7.08
CA PRO A 182 -0.84 1.62 -8.14
C PRO A 182 -1.45 0.28 -7.71
N ALA A 183 -2.75 0.14 -7.99
CA ALA A 183 -3.45 -1.11 -7.76
C ALA A 183 -2.76 -2.25 -8.52
N LEU A 184 -2.95 -3.48 -8.03
CA LEU A 184 -2.43 -4.67 -8.68
C LEU A 184 -2.79 -4.68 -10.16
N ASP A 185 -1.81 -4.93 -11.03
CA ASP A 185 -2.04 -4.95 -12.46
C ASP A 185 -2.99 -6.10 -12.81
N LEU A 186 -4.17 -5.75 -13.33
CA LEU A 186 -5.19 -6.70 -13.78
C LEU A 186 -5.24 -6.81 -15.30
N SER A 187 -4.23 -6.32 -16.02
CA SER A 187 -4.16 -6.36 -17.49
C SER A 187 -4.24 -7.79 -18.06
N GLU A 188 -3.76 -8.78 -17.31
CA GLU A 188 -3.84 -10.20 -17.67
C GLU A 188 -5.26 -10.79 -17.54
N PHE A 189 -6.13 -10.15 -16.75
CA PHE A 189 -7.51 -10.55 -16.58
C PHE A 189 -8.41 -9.78 -17.55
N ASN A 190 -9.41 -10.47 -18.12
CA ASN A 190 -10.40 -9.81 -18.96
C ASN A 190 -11.38 -8.97 -18.12
N VAL A 191 -10.90 -7.86 -17.59
CA VAL A 191 -11.69 -6.85 -16.86
C VAL A 191 -12.27 -5.78 -17.79
N ALA A 192 -12.10 -5.95 -19.11
CA ALA A 192 -12.62 -5.04 -20.11
C ALA A 192 -14.15 -5.14 -20.17
N GLY A 193 -14.81 -4.07 -19.73
CA GLY A 193 -16.26 -3.91 -19.80
C GLY A 193 -16.64 -2.44 -19.78
N ALA A 194 -17.84 -2.12 -20.24
CA ALA A 194 -18.35 -0.75 -20.12
C ALA A 194 -18.39 -0.38 -18.62
N PRO A 195 -17.82 0.77 -18.20
CA PRO A 195 -17.91 1.21 -16.82
C PRO A 195 -19.38 1.25 -16.40
N GLY A 196 -19.73 0.42 -15.41
CA GLY A 196 -21.08 0.22 -14.94
C GLY A 196 -21.56 1.42 -14.14
N TYR A 197 -21.97 2.49 -14.82
CA TYR A 197 -22.61 3.62 -14.16
C TYR A 197 -24.05 3.28 -13.76
N SER A 198 -24.54 3.86 -12.67
CA SER A 198 -25.92 3.72 -12.20
C SER A 198 -26.97 4.20 -13.22
N LYS A 199 -26.54 5.01 -14.19
CA LYS A 199 -27.30 5.39 -15.38
C LYS A 199 -26.44 5.12 -16.62
N GLN A 200 -26.90 4.23 -17.48
CA GLN A 200 -26.28 4.01 -18.77
C GLN A 200 -27.07 4.79 -19.82
N PHE A 201 -26.42 5.77 -20.42
CA PHE A 201 -26.94 6.46 -21.60
C PHE A 201 -26.48 5.72 -22.83
N PHE A 202 -27.42 5.11 -23.54
CA PHE A 202 -27.14 4.50 -24.82
C PHE A 202 -27.42 5.52 -25.91
N MET A 203 -26.37 5.96 -26.60
CA MET A 203 -26.48 6.76 -27.81
C MET A 203 -26.38 5.82 -29.01
N PHE A 204 -27.50 5.62 -29.70
CA PHE A 204 -27.52 4.93 -30.97
C PHE A 204 -27.59 5.99 -32.08
N GLY A 205 -26.46 6.22 -32.76
CA GLY A 205 -26.42 6.97 -34.01
C GLY A 205 -26.58 6.03 -35.19
N ARG A 206 -27.26 6.46 -36.27
CA ARG A 206 -27.21 5.74 -37.55
C ARG A 206 -25.76 5.76 -38.03
N ALA A 207 -25.15 4.58 -38.20
CA ALA A 207 -23.88 4.48 -38.91
C ALA A 207 -24.11 4.88 -40.37
N ILE A 208 -23.65 6.08 -40.73
CA ILE A 208 -23.45 6.45 -42.13
C ILE A 208 -22.21 5.67 -42.55
N SER A 209 -22.37 4.69 -43.44
CA SER A 209 -21.24 3.99 -44.05
C SER A 209 -20.29 5.01 -44.66
N THR A 210 -19.01 4.89 -44.33
CA THR A 210 -17.92 5.78 -44.76
C THR A 210 -17.71 5.71 -46.27
N ASP A 211 -18.59 6.33 -47.04
CA ASP A 211 -18.26 6.79 -48.38
C ASP A 211 -19.18 7.95 -48.79
N ARG A 212 -18.57 9.01 -49.31
CA ARG A 212 -19.12 10.32 -49.72
C ARG A 212 -19.31 11.38 -48.63
N ALA A 213 -18.44 12.37 -48.73
CA ALA A 213 -18.68 13.75 -48.37
C ALA A 213 -20.12 14.19 -48.73
N LYS A 214 -20.95 14.49 -47.72
CA LYS A 214 -22.19 15.24 -47.89
C LYS A 214 -22.38 16.24 -46.75
N ARG A 215 -22.02 17.49 -47.08
CA ARG A 215 -22.80 18.73 -46.93
C ARG A 215 -23.50 18.96 -45.57
N LEU A 216 -23.02 20.00 -44.86
CA LEU A 216 -23.68 20.64 -43.73
C LEU A 216 -25.13 21.07 -44.08
N SER A 217 -26.13 20.26 -43.79
CA SER A 217 -27.53 20.71 -43.61
C SER A 217 -28.48 19.66 -42.99
N SER A 218 -27.99 18.62 -42.32
CA SER A 218 -28.86 17.57 -41.74
C SER A 218 -28.98 17.76 -40.24
N THR A 219 -30.20 18.02 -39.76
CA THR A 219 -30.53 17.96 -38.33
C THR A 219 -30.38 16.51 -37.86
N ASP A 220 -29.28 16.22 -37.17
CA ASP A 220 -29.04 14.90 -36.58
C ASP A 220 -29.92 14.70 -35.34
N TYR A 221 -30.95 13.86 -35.48
CA TYR A 221 -31.78 13.44 -34.37
C TYR A 221 -31.06 12.33 -33.59
N CYS A 222 -30.55 12.67 -32.41
CA CYS A 222 -30.02 11.69 -31.46
C CYS A 222 -31.16 11.16 -30.58
N ALA A 223 -31.46 9.86 -30.65
CA ALA A 223 -32.38 9.22 -29.72
C ALA A 223 -31.64 8.90 -28.42
N ILE A 224 -32.09 9.47 -27.29
CA ILE A 224 -31.52 9.22 -25.97
C ILE A 224 -32.44 8.24 -25.24
N ALA A 225 -31.97 7.02 -25.01
CA ALA A 225 -32.66 6.05 -24.14
C ALA A 225 -31.95 5.98 -22.78
N THR A 226 -32.69 6.24 -21.70
CA THR A 226 -32.19 6.11 -20.33
C THR A 226 -32.74 4.82 -19.73
N VAL A 227 -31.87 3.86 -19.41
CA VAL A 227 -32.27 2.63 -18.70
C VAL A 227 -31.80 2.74 -17.25
N LYS A 228 -32.75 2.66 -16.31
CA LYS A 228 -32.48 2.60 -14.86
C LYS A 228 -32.50 1.13 -14.45
N ARG A 229 -31.35 0.54 -14.10
CA ARG A 229 -31.33 -0.81 -13.52
C ARG A 229 -32.00 -0.76 -12.14
N CYS A 230 -33.11 -1.46 -11.96
CA CYS A 230 -33.69 -1.73 -10.65
C CYS A 230 -32.75 -2.64 -9.83
N PRO A 231 -32.62 -2.44 -8.51
CA PRO A 231 -31.86 -3.33 -7.65
C PRO A 231 -32.54 -4.72 -7.63
N ILE A 232 -31.76 -5.76 -7.91
CA ILE A 232 -32.19 -7.15 -7.84
C ILE A 232 -32.30 -7.50 -6.35
N ASN A 233 -33.54 -7.71 -5.88
CA ASN A 233 -33.84 -8.26 -4.56
C ASN A 233 -33.66 -9.79 -4.63
N PRO A 234 -32.85 -10.45 -3.77
CA PRO A 234 -32.69 -11.88 -3.81
C PRO A 234 -33.84 -12.55 -3.05
N LEU A 235 -34.91 -12.94 -3.76
CA LEU A 235 -36.01 -13.71 -3.20
C LEU A 235 -36.31 -14.93 -4.07
N SER A 236 -36.06 -16.11 -3.48
CA SER A 236 -36.34 -17.48 -3.99
C SER A 236 -35.59 -17.80 -5.30
N TRP A 237 -35.15 -19.02 -5.59
CA TRP A 237 -35.90 -20.24 -5.85
C TRP A 237 -35.04 -21.50 -5.59
N LYS A 238 -35.64 -22.47 -4.88
CA LYS A 238 -35.52 -23.94 -5.06
C LYS A 238 -35.36 -24.28 -6.56
N TRP A 239 -34.52 -25.19 -7.04
CA TRP A 239 -34.09 -26.52 -6.59
C TRP A 239 -32.59 -26.73 -6.82
#